data_AF-A0A8I1QYL1-F1
#
_entry.id   AF-A0A8I1QYL1-F1
#
_cell.length_a   1.000
_cell.length_b   1.000
_cell.length_c   1.000
_cell.angle_alpha   90.00
_cell.angle_beta   90.00
_cell.angle_gamma   90.00
#
_symmetry.space_group_name_H-M   'P 1'
#
loop_
_entity.id
_entity.type
_entity.pdbx_description
1 polymer ?
#
loop_
_entity_poly.entity_id
_entity_poly.type
_entity_poly.pdbx_seq_one_letter_code
_entity_poly.pdbx_strand_id
1 'polypeptide(L)'
;MPPSGCEPPSFAEETLAWSVRFAVHSFGCVESDRESAHYHLSHGCLQVQTLVATIRSGFIAPRLRDDLLLSILRAQFVFREITPDHAIGGLLRGFEGLIVLANYLAETDVQRGARHPDVVRDAQASVRIMRNCAHNEELAREIDARADARRRATVDSLLSRALQAAA
;
A
#
# COMPACT_ATOMS: atom_id res chain seq x y z
N MET A 1 -4.14 -21.55 -28.34
CA MET A 1 -3.00 -22.34 -27.82
C MET A 1 -1.81 -21.40 -27.71
N PRO A 2 -1.05 -21.39 -26.61
CA PRO A 2 0.17 -20.60 -26.55
C PRO A 2 1.18 -21.11 -27.59
N PRO A 3 2.05 -20.24 -28.13
CA PRO A 3 3.04 -20.64 -29.12
C PRO A 3 4.00 -21.71 -28.56
N SER A 4 4.27 -22.73 -29.38
CA SER A 4 5.18 -23.84 -29.07
C SER A 4 6.57 -23.31 -28.72
N GLY A 5 7.05 -23.58 -27.50
CA GLY A 5 8.41 -23.27 -27.06
C GLY A 5 8.52 -22.37 -25.81
N CYS A 6 7.42 -21.84 -25.28
CA CYS A 6 7.44 -21.21 -23.96
C CYS A 6 7.15 -22.28 -22.90
N GLU A 7 8.14 -22.62 -22.09
CA GLU A 7 7.86 -23.33 -20.84
C GLU A 7 6.88 -22.49 -20.01
N PRO A 8 5.85 -23.12 -19.41
CA PRO A 8 4.95 -22.39 -18.52
C PRO A 8 5.74 -21.83 -17.34
N PRO A 9 5.36 -20.65 -16.82
CA PRO A 9 6.05 -20.05 -15.69
C PRO A 9 6.05 -21.01 -14.49
N SER A 10 7.14 -21.00 -13.73
CA SER A 10 7.24 -21.80 -12.52
C SER A 10 6.25 -21.29 -11.45
N PHE A 11 5.87 -22.16 -10.51
CA PHE A 11 5.01 -21.77 -9.37
C PHE A 11 5.53 -20.55 -8.59
N ALA A 12 6.86 -20.41 -8.50
CA ALA A 12 7.51 -19.26 -7.86
C ALA A 12 7.28 -17.96 -8.66
N GLU A 13 7.36 -18.02 -9.99
CA GLU A 13 7.11 -16.87 -10.87
C GLU A 13 5.63 -16.46 -10.84
N GLU A 14 4.71 -17.43 -10.81
CA GLU A 14 3.28 -17.16 -10.67
C GLU A 14 2.95 -16.51 -9.33
N THR A 15 3.54 -16.99 -8.24
CA THR A 15 3.38 -16.44 -6.88
C THR A 15 3.90 -15.01 -6.79
N LEU A 16 5.07 -14.75 -7.38
CA LEU A 16 5.68 -13.42 -7.43
C LEU A 16 4.80 -12.46 -8.25
N ALA A 17 4.34 -12.90 -9.42
CA ALA A 17 3.46 -12.10 -10.27
C ALA A 17 2.10 -11.82 -9.61
N TRP A 18 1.53 -12.79 -8.90
CA TRP A 18 0.30 -12.59 -8.12
C TRP A 18 0.49 -11.54 -7.03
N SER A 19 1.61 -11.61 -6.29
CA SER A 19 1.90 -10.68 -5.20
C SER A 19 2.07 -9.24 -5.72
N VAL A 20 2.72 -9.06 -6.87
CA VAL A 20 2.81 -7.74 -7.53
C VAL A 20 1.43 -7.26 -7.96
N ARG A 21 0.60 -8.12 -8.58
CA ARG A 21 -0.77 -7.76 -8.97
C ARG A 21 -1.63 -7.36 -7.77
N PHE A 22 -1.40 -7.97 -6.61
CA PHE A 22 -2.08 -7.59 -5.38
C PHE A 22 -1.64 -6.20 -4.89
N ALA A 23 -0.35 -5.86 -5.00
CA ALA A 23 0.13 -4.50 -4.73
C ALA A 23 -0.45 -3.47 -5.72
N VAL A 24 -0.47 -3.79 -7.02
CA VAL A 24 -1.10 -2.98 -8.08
C VAL A 24 -2.57 -2.71 -7.75
N HIS A 25 -3.30 -3.76 -7.39
CA HIS A 25 -4.71 -3.64 -7.00
C HIS A 25 -4.88 -2.74 -5.78
N SER A 26 -4.06 -2.93 -4.74
CA SER A 26 -4.10 -2.10 -3.53
C SER A 26 -3.89 -0.62 -3.85
N PHE A 27 -2.88 -0.27 -4.67
CA PHE A 27 -2.69 1.12 -5.08
C PHE A 27 -3.80 1.64 -6.00
N GLY A 28 -4.36 0.79 -6.86
CA GLY A 28 -5.53 1.14 -7.68
C GLY A 28 -6.77 1.48 -6.84
N CYS A 29 -6.97 0.78 -5.71
CA CYS A 29 -8.08 1.04 -4.81
C CYS A 29 -8.00 2.40 -4.11
N VAL A 30 -6.81 3.00 -3.99
CA VAL A 30 -6.65 4.37 -3.44
C VAL A 30 -7.46 5.39 -4.25
N GLU A 31 -7.56 5.22 -5.56
CA GLU A 31 -8.31 6.11 -6.44
C GLU A 31 -9.82 5.85 -6.38
N SER A 32 -10.23 4.58 -6.37
CA SER A 32 -11.64 4.19 -6.41
C SER A 32 -12.36 4.27 -5.07
N ASP A 33 -11.63 4.16 -3.95
CA ASP A 33 -12.15 4.24 -2.59
C ASP A 33 -11.32 5.23 -1.77
N ARG A 34 -11.71 6.52 -1.88
CA ARG A 34 -11.05 7.61 -1.14
C ARG A 34 -11.27 7.52 0.36
N GLU A 35 -12.36 6.91 0.82
CA GLU A 35 -12.63 6.73 2.25
C GLU A 35 -11.62 5.74 2.85
N SER A 36 -11.28 4.67 2.14
CA SER A 36 -10.29 3.68 2.58
C SER A 36 -8.89 3.92 2.00
N ALA A 37 -8.59 5.12 1.49
CA ALA A 37 -7.33 5.41 0.79
C ALA A 37 -6.09 5.10 1.65
N HIS A 38 -6.11 5.43 2.94
CA HIS A 38 -4.97 5.17 3.85
C HIS A 38 -4.78 3.68 4.13
N TYR A 39 -5.87 2.93 4.31
CA TYR A 39 -5.82 1.47 4.37
C TYR A 39 -5.15 0.89 3.11
N HIS A 40 -5.64 1.28 1.94
CA HIS A 40 -5.15 0.76 0.65
C HIS A 40 -3.68 1.11 0.39
N LEU A 41 -3.26 2.35 0.69
CA LEU A 41 -1.87 2.77 0.59
C LEU A 41 -0.97 1.95 1.53
N SER A 42 -1.39 1.81 2.80
CA SER A 42 -0.64 1.03 3.79
C SER A 42 -0.46 -0.42 3.36
N HIS A 43 -1.53 -1.05 2.89
CA HIS A 43 -1.50 -2.43 2.39
C HIS A 43 -0.60 -2.59 1.16
N GLY A 44 -0.71 -1.69 0.18
CA GLY A 44 0.17 -1.70 -1.01
C GLY A 44 1.65 -1.57 -0.63
N CYS A 45 1.98 -0.67 0.31
CA CYS A 45 3.33 -0.50 0.82
C CYS A 45 3.86 -1.77 1.50
N LEU A 46 3.06 -2.38 2.39
CA LEU A 46 3.42 -3.61 3.08
C LEU A 46 3.75 -4.73 2.09
N GLN A 47 2.96 -4.86 1.02
CA GLN A 47 3.15 -5.89 0.01
C GLN A 47 4.43 -5.72 -0.78
N VAL A 48 4.72 -4.50 -1.24
CA VAL A 48 5.99 -4.20 -1.93
C VAL A 48 7.20 -4.45 -1.01
N GLN A 49 7.13 -4.03 0.25
CA GLN A 49 8.21 -4.27 1.21
C GLN A 49 8.43 -5.77 1.47
N THR A 50 7.35 -6.52 1.61
CA THR A 50 7.41 -7.97 1.82
C THR A 50 8.05 -8.65 0.62
N LEU A 51 7.65 -8.27 -0.60
CA LEU A 51 8.24 -8.78 -1.84
C LEU A 51 9.74 -8.54 -1.92
N VAL A 52 10.19 -7.31 -1.64
CA VAL A 52 11.62 -6.98 -1.65
C VAL A 52 12.40 -7.74 -0.57
N ALA A 53 11.79 -7.98 0.59
CA ALA A 53 12.43 -8.72 1.67
C ALA A 53 12.53 -10.23 1.40
N THR A 54 11.62 -10.79 0.60
CA THR A 54 11.53 -12.24 0.34
C THR A 54 12.14 -12.66 -0.99
N ILE A 55 12.28 -11.77 -1.96
CA ILE A 55 12.88 -12.11 -3.25
C ILE A 55 14.37 -12.47 -3.05
N ARG A 56 14.69 -13.76 -3.21
CA ARG A 56 16.05 -14.30 -3.07
C ARG A 56 16.79 -14.39 -4.40
N SER A 57 16.05 -14.68 -5.47
CA SER A 57 16.54 -14.84 -6.83
C SER A 57 15.40 -14.55 -7.80
N GLY A 58 15.75 -14.09 -9.01
CA GLY A 58 14.77 -13.79 -10.06
C GLY A 58 14.26 -12.34 -10.02
N PHE A 59 13.44 -12.01 -11.01
CA PHE A 59 12.92 -10.66 -11.23
C PHE A 59 11.52 -10.71 -11.85
N ILE A 60 10.77 -9.63 -11.66
CA ILE A 60 9.44 -9.50 -12.24
C ILE A 60 9.55 -9.04 -13.69
N ALA A 61 8.62 -9.48 -14.54
CA ALA A 61 8.55 -9.03 -15.92
C ALA A 61 8.42 -7.49 -15.99
N PRO A 62 9.09 -6.81 -16.95
CA PRO A 62 9.04 -5.36 -17.08
C PRO A 62 7.62 -4.79 -17.13
N ARG A 63 6.68 -5.50 -17.76
CA ARG A 63 5.28 -5.09 -17.81
C ARG A 63 4.63 -5.02 -16.42
N LEU A 64 4.92 -5.98 -15.53
CA LEU A 64 4.39 -5.97 -14.16
C LEU A 64 5.00 -4.83 -13.33
N ARG A 65 6.28 -4.51 -13.56
CA ARG A 65 6.91 -3.32 -12.99
C ARG A 65 6.19 -2.05 -13.46
N ASP A 66 5.92 -1.93 -14.74
CA ASP A 66 5.29 -0.73 -15.32
C ASP A 66 3.86 -0.55 -14.81
N ASP A 67 3.09 -1.64 -14.70
CA ASP A 67 1.75 -1.63 -14.08
C ASP A 67 1.83 -1.18 -12.62
N LEU A 68 2.82 -1.68 -11.86
CA LEU A 68 3.07 -1.27 -10.48
C LEU A 68 3.45 0.22 -10.39
N LEU A 69 4.39 0.69 -11.20
CA LEU A 69 4.79 2.11 -11.24
C LEU A 69 3.60 3.02 -11.58
N LEU A 70 2.77 2.64 -12.55
CA LEU A 70 1.59 3.41 -12.93
C LEU A 70 0.59 3.50 -11.77
N SER A 71 0.33 2.39 -11.07
CA SER A 71 -0.56 2.37 -9.90
C SER A 71 -0.02 3.22 -8.74
N ILE A 72 1.29 3.20 -8.48
CA ILE A 72 1.96 4.02 -7.48
C ILE A 72 1.79 5.51 -7.80
N LEU A 73 2.02 5.91 -9.06
CA LEU A 73 1.89 7.30 -9.50
C LEU A 73 0.44 7.81 -9.35
N ARG A 74 -0.55 6.99 -9.68
CA ARG A 74 -1.97 7.35 -9.48
C ARG A 74 -2.30 7.55 -8.00
N ALA A 75 -1.87 6.62 -7.15
CA ALA A 75 -2.05 6.74 -5.70
C ALA A 75 -1.37 8.01 -5.15
N GLN A 76 -0.20 8.39 -5.68
CA GLN A 76 0.50 9.62 -5.30
C GLN A 76 -0.33 10.88 -5.59
N PHE A 77 -0.99 10.95 -6.75
CA PHE A 77 -1.85 12.09 -7.07
C PHE A 77 -3.00 12.24 -6.08
N VAL A 78 -3.68 11.14 -5.76
CA VAL A 78 -4.78 11.16 -4.79
C VAL A 78 -4.28 11.57 -3.41
N PHE A 79 -3.18 11.00 -2.93
CA PHE A 79 -2.64 11.33 -1.62
C PHE A 79 -2.17 12.77 -1.52
N ARG A 80 -1.67 13.36 -2.61
CA ARG A 80 -1.35 14.79 -2.63
C ARG A 80 -2.56 15.69 -2.39
N GLU A 81 -3.76 15.26 -2.78
CA GLU A 81 -5.00 16.03 -2.56
C GLU A 81 -5.52 15.92 -1.12
N ILE A 82 -5.34 14.77 -0.46
CA ILE A 82 -5.91 14.48 0.86
C ILE A 82 -4.92 14.65 2.02
N THR A 83 -3.62 14.77 1.74
CA THR A 83 -2.58 14.92 2.77
C THR A 83 -2.37 16.39 3.13
N PRO A 84 -2.38 16.76 4.42
CA PRO A 84 -2.03 18.11 4.85
C PRO A 84 -0.62 18.54 4.40
N ASP A 85 -0.44 19.82 4.07
CA ASP A 85 0.82 20.36 3.54
C ASP A 85 2.06 20.04 4.38
N HIS A 86 1.94 20.04 5.71
CA HIS A 86 3.07 19.77 6.61
C HIS A 86 3.54 18.31 6.59
N ALA A 87 2.70 17.37 6.14
CA ALA A 87 3.02 15.94 6.03
C ALA A 87 3.49 15.54 4.62
N ILE A 88 3.37 16.43 3.63
CA ILE A 88 3.58 16.12 2.21
C ILE A 88 5.02 15.66 1.90
N GLY A 89 6.02 16.23 2.59
CA GLY A 89 7.43 15.92 2.34
C GLY A 89 7.83 14.50 2.77
N GLY A 90 7.16 13.93 3.78
CA GLY A 90 7.35 12.54 4.19
C GLY A 90 6.66 11.58 3.22
N LEU A 91 5.46 11.95 2.77
CA LEU A 91 4.67 11.19 1.79
C LEU A 91 5.42 11.07 0.44
N LEU A 92 5.93 12.18 -0.10
CA LEU A 92 6.65 12.18 -1.39
C LEU A 92 7.89 11.27 -1.36
N ARG A 93 8.66 11.31 -0.27
CA ARG A 93 9.81 10.40 -0.09
C ARG A 93 9.40 8.93 -0.02
N GLY A 94 8.23 8.63 0.56
CA GLY A 94 7.67 7.28 0.55
C GLY A 94 7.37 6.78 -0.87
N PHE A 95 6.75 7.62 -1.71
CA PHE A 95 6.48 7.30 -3.11
C PHE A 95 7.75 7.14 -3.95
N GLU A 96 8.75 8.00 -3.77
CA GLU A 96 10.07 7.83 -4.38
C GLU A 96 10.71 6.49 -3.98
N GLY A 97 10.60 6.12 -2.70
CA GLY A 97 11.00 4.82 -2.20
C GLY A 97 10.28 3.67 -2.91
N LEU A 98 8.96 3.75 -3.10
CA LEU A 98 8.19 2.74 -3.84
C LEU A 98 8.67 2.59 -5.29
N ILE A 99 9.01 3.69 -5.97
CA ILE A 99 9.56 3.65 -7.33
C ILE A 99 10.91 2.93 -7.36
N VAL A 100 11.79 3.20 -6.38
CA VAL A 100 13.08 2.49 -6.25
C VAL A 100 12.85 1.00 -6.03
N LEU A 101 11.94 0.63 -5.13
CA LEU A 101 11.62 -0.76 -4.83
C LEU A 101 10.97 -1.50 -6.02
N ALA A 102 10.08 -0.84 -6.76
CA ALA A 102 9.48 -1.42 -7.97
C ALA A 102 10.54 -1.73 -9.04
N ASN A 103 11.50 -0.82 -9.25
CA ASN A 103 12.62 -1.07 -10.15
C ASN A 103 13.52 -2.21 -9.65
N TYR A 104 13.83 -2.24 -8.36
CA TYR A 104 14.62 -3.32 -7.75
C TYR A 104 13.99 -4.70 -7.99
N LEU A 105 12.66 -4.82 -7.94
CA LEU A 105 11.97 -6.09 -8.23
C LEU A 105 12.15 -6.56 -9.68
N ALA A 106 12.36 -5.66 -10.63
CA ALA A 106 12.53 -5.98 -12.06
C ALA A 106 14.00 -6.18 -12.45
N GLU A 107 14.93 -5.95 -11.53
CA GLU A 107 16.36 -6.08 -11.79
C GLU A 107 16.85 -7.51 -11.61
N THR A 108 17.79 -7.89 -12.48
CA THR A 108 18.60 -9.10 -12.32
C THR A 108 19.51 -9.01 -11.09
N ASP A 109 19.99 -10.16 -10.62
CA ASP A 109 20.87 -10.22 -9.44
C ASP A 109 22.19 -9.46 -9.65
N VAL A 110 22.71 -9.40 -10.89
CA VAL A 110 23.90 -8.61 -11.25
C VAL A 110 23.62 -7.12 -11.11
N GLN A 111 22.48 -6.63 -11.60
CA GLN A 111 22.09 -5.22 -11.49
C GLN A 111 21.87 -4.82 -10.02
N ARG A 112 21.22 -5.69 -9.23
CA ARG A 112 21.04 -5.47 -7.79
C ARG A 112 22.38 -5.41 -7.06
N GLY A 113 23.30 -6.32 -7.38
CA GLY A 113 24.64 -6.36 -6.80
C GLY A 113 25.51 -5.13 -7.11
N ALA A 114 25.21 -4.40 -8.19
CA ALA A 114 25.89 -3.16 -8.53
C ALA A 114 25.38 -1.92 -7.76
N ARG A 115 24.27 -2.02 -7.03
CA ARG A 115 23.71 -0.91 -6.25
C ARG A 115 24.49 -0.69 -4.96
N HIS A 116 24.56 0.57 -4.53
CA HIS A 116 25.00 0.86 -3.18
C HIS A 116 24.01 0.25 -2.15
N PRO A 117 24.48 -0.47 -1.11
CA PRO A 117 23.60 -1.17 -0.17
C PRO A 117 22.54 -0.29 0.49
N ASP A 118 22.86 0.98 0.72
CA ASP A 118 21.97 1.89 1.44
C ASP A 118 20.82 2.41 0.58
N VAL A 119 20.92 2.39 -0.76
CA VAL A 119 19.84 2.87 -1.64
C VAL A 119 18.53 2.09 -1.41
N VAL A 120 18.62 0.76 -1.30
CA VAL A 120 17.45 -0.08 -1.08
C VAL A 120 16.98 -0.01 0.38
N ARG A 121 17.91 0.12 1.34
CA ARG A 121 17.57 0.28 2.77
C ARG A 121 16.83 1.58 3.02
N ASP A 122 17.29 2.68 2.46
CA ASP A 122 16.67 4.01 2.60
C ASP A 122 15.31 4.06 1.91
N ALA A 123 15.19 3.43 0.74
CA ALA A 123 13.89 3.25 0.08
C ALA A 123 12.93 2.44 0.96
N GLN A 124 13.35 1.30 1.51
CA GLN A 124 12.53 0.53 2.45
C GLN A 124 12.14 1.33 3.68
N ALA A 125 13.06 2.12 4.25
CA ALA A 125 12.79 2.96 5.41
C ALA A 125 11.75 4.05 5.09
N SER A 126 11.89 4.73 3.96
CA SER A 126 10.95 5.78 3.51
C SER A 126 9.55 5.20 3.26
N VAL A 127 9.46 4.06 2.59
CA VAL A 127 8.18 3.34 2.39
C VAL A 127 7.58 2.90 3.73
N ARG A 128 8.40 2.44 4.68
CA ARG A 128 7.93 2.03 6.01
C ARG A 128 7.33 3.19 6.79
N ILE A 129 7.97 4.36 6.73
CA ILE A 129 7.47 5.58 7.38
C ILE A 129 6.10 5.93 6.80
N MET A 130 5.99 6.04 5.47
CA MET A 130 4.72 6.35 4.80
C MET A 130 3.63 5.34 5.12
N ARG A 131 3.94 4.04 5.08
CA ARG A 131 3.02 2.96 5.46
C ARG A 131 2.51 3.15 6.88
N ASN A 132 3.40 3.40 7.84
CA ASN A 132 3.02 3.55 9.24
C ASN A 132 2.17 4.81 9.45
N CYS A 133 2.47 5.92 8.76
CA CYS A 133 1.61 7.10 8.79
C CYS A 133 0.21 6.77 8.27
N ALA A 134 0.10 6.15 7.09
CA ALA A 134 -1.18 5.78 6.52
C ALA A 134 -1.96 4.81 7.42
N HIS A 135 -1.29 3.81 7.97
CA HIS A 135 -1.90 2.88 8.91
C HIS A 135 -2.44 3.57 10.18
N ASN A 136 -1.67 4.49 10.76
CA ASN A 136 -2.07 5.20 11.96
C ASN A 136 -3.27 6.12 11.71
N GLU A 137 -3.32 6.80 10.56
CA GLU A 137 -4.46 7.64 10.16
C GLU A 137 -5.74 6.81 9.98
N GLU A 138 -5.63 5.60 9.41
CA GLU A 138 -6.76 4.67 9.33
C GLU A 138 -7.22 4.21 10.72
N LEU A 139 -6.27 3.80 11.56
CA LEU A 139 -6.56 3.33 12.92
C LEU A 139 -7.22 4.43 13.78
N ALA A 140 -6.76 5.68 13.65
CA ALA A 140 -7.36 6.81 14.33
C ALA A 140 -8.82 7.00 13.92
N ARG A 141 -9.12 6.95 12.61
CA ARG A 141 -10.49 7.04 12.09
C ARG A 141 -11.38 5.91 12.59
N GLU A 142 -10.89 4.67 12.64
CA GLU A 142 -11.65 3.57 13.23
C GLU A 142 -11.94 3.78 14.73
N ILE A 143 -10.97 4.28 15.49
CA ILE A 143 -11.13 4.56 16.92
C ILE A 143 -12.22 5.60 17.13
N ASP A 144 -12.20 6.69 16.36
CA ASP A 144 -13.19 7.76 16.41
C ASP A 144 -14.58 7.25 16.02
N ALA A 145 -14.69 6.46 14.94
CA ALA A 145 -15.96 5.85 14.52
C ALA A 145 -16.54 4.94 15.62
N ARG A 146 -15.70 4.12 16.28
CA ARG A 146 -16.12 3.30 17.41
C ARG A 146 -16.52 4.16 18.61
N ALA A 147 -15.83 5.27 18.87
CA ALA A 147 -16.18 6.19 19.95
C ALA A 147 -17.54 6.86 19.71
N ASP A 148 -17.81 7.29 18.48
CA ASP A 148 -19.09 7.85 18.07
C ASP A 148 -20.24 6.86 18.18
N ALA A 149 -20.04 5.62 17.76
CA ALA A 149 -21.03 4.57 17.93
C ALA A 149 -21.39 4.34 19.40
N ARG A 150 -20.38 4.31 20.29
CA ARG A 150 -20.61 4.20 21.75
C ARG A 150 -21.37 5.41 22.31
N ARG A 151 -21.04 6.62 21.86
CA ARG A 151 -21.74 7.85 22.27
C ARG A 151 -23.21 7.81 21.86
N ARG A 152 -23.51 7.47 20.60
CA ARG A 152 -24.89 7.34 20.10
C ARG A 152 -25.69 6.31 20.88
N ALA A 153 -25.14 5.11 21.07
CA ALA A 153 -25.81 4.06 21.84
C ALA A 153 -26.13 4.49 23.29
N THR A 154 -25.25 5.28 23.90
CA THR A 154 -25.48 5.83 25.25
C THR A 154 -26.63 6.84 25.24
N VAL A 155 -26.65 7.76 24.28
CA VAL A 155 -27.72 8.76 24.12
C VAL A 155 -29.07 8.08 23.87
N ASP A 156 -29.12 7.11 22.95
CA ASP A 156 -30.34 6.38 22.62
C ASP A 156 -30.89 5.62 23.84
N SER A 157 -30.00 5.01 24.63
CA SER A 157 -30.37 4.35 25.88
C SER A 157 -30.96 5.31 26.91
N LEU A 158 -30.34 6.49 27.09
CA LEU A 158 -30.83 7.53 28.01
C LEU A 158 -32.19 8.08 27.57
N LEU A 159 -32.36 8.36 26.28
CA LEU A 159 -33.63 8.81 25.71
C LEU A 159 -34.73 7.77 25.89
N SER A 160 -34.44 6.51 25.60
CA SER A 160 -35.40 5.40 25.78
C SER A 160 -35.87 5.29 27.23
N ARG A 161 -34.94 5.41 28.19
CA ARG A 161 -35.26 5.39 29.63
C ARG A 161 -36.09 6.61 30.06
N ALA A 162 -35.77 7.79 29.55
CA ALA A 162 -36.52 9.02 29.85
C ALA A 162 -37.97 8.95 29.34
N LEU A 163 -38.16 8.44 28.12
CA LEU A 163 -39.49 8.23 27.53
C LEU A 163 -40.31 7.21 28.32
N GLN A 164 -39.70 6.11 28.75
CA GLN A 164 -40.36 5.12 29.61
C GLN A 164 -40.77 5.68 30.97
N ALA A 165 -39.98 6.59 31.55
CA ALA A 165 -40.30 7.22 32.83
C ALA A 165 -41.40 8.31 32.72
N ALA A 166 -41.69 8.78 31.51
CA ALA A 166 -42.70 9.79 31.23
C ALA A 166 -44.05 9.21 30.75
N ALA A 167 -44.12 7.90 30.53
CA ALA A 167 -45.32 7.14 30.15
C ALA A 167 -45.97 6.48 31.38
#